data_AF-A0A1Q6HBZ6-F1
#
_entry.id   AF-A0A1Q6HBZ6-F1
#
_cell.length_a   1.000
_cell.length_b   1.000
_cell.length_c   1.000
_cell.angle_alpha   90.00
_cell.angle_beta   90.00
_cell.angle_gamma   90.00
#
_symmetry.space_group_name_H-M   'P 1'
#
loop_
_entity.id
_entity.type
_entity.pdbx_description
1 polymer ?
#
loop_
_entity_poly.entity_id
_entity_poly.type
_entity_poly.pdbx_seq_one_letter_code
_entity_poly.pdbx_strand_id
1 'polypeptide(L)'
;MSTLLAFACSGDIIEDDSFTSRTETGTLPEVDIVKISTEGKSANIECAIISEGTAGIKRTGIVYSKTNKKPIIKGEGCSYRALIADDEGNFKGSITTVTVDAMYFIRAFAISNNSDTIYSEVDSFKITKQNPKIETLPVENRVKFGAIVCGRFIDAGNQGIKSWGCCIAKHALPTLKDTFEAAADTAKDEVYHGEFGIFFDNLTENTMYHTRAYVITEEKDTIYGEDRIFKTSKGGKFNWEWASNYEGAVADGAAERIKVAMDSAKYYYDNYSNMEKRIYVEYNTGVPTADCAITGWMRFGSNSRYQWVGTAEHECAHALGVGTASNWGSLMVNGSWKKSVAQRTQRAMLKDQQQVLKGDGMHFWNGGINQQEEVTNGTTNSYGVVIKNERMLKTNALIVNGMRIDGLTSY
;
A
#
# COMPACT_ATOMS: atom_id res chain seq x y z
N MET A 1 100.11 54.25 14.67
CA MET A 1 99.93 53.03 13.86
C MET A 1 98.62 53.18 13.08
N SER A 2 98.68 52.82 11.80
CA SER A 2 97.70 53.02 10.73
C SER A 2 96.22 52.73 11.01
N THR A 3 95.38 53.64 10.51
CA THR A 3 94.33 53.49 9.46
C THR A 3 93.30 52.35 9.55
N LEU A 4 92.00 52.71 9.58
CA LEU A 4 90.96 52.52 8.51
C LEU A 4 89.60 53.02 9.06
N LEU A 5 88.98 54.07 8.50
CA LEU A 5 87.91 54.07 7.45
C LEU A 5 86.67 53.23 7.82
N ALA A 6 85.41 53.62 7.59
CA ALA A 6 84.79 54.78 6.93
C ALA A 6 83.24 54.58 6.93
N PHE A 7 82.48 55.67 7.07
CA PHE A 7 81.23 56.05 6.34
C PHE A 7 79.98 55.10 6.33
N ALA A 8 78.71 55.53 6.29
CA ALA A 8 78.07 56.84 6.11
C ALA A 8 76.58 56.83 6.56
N CYS A 9 76.12 58.05 6.91
CA CYS A 9 74.86 58.75 6.59
C CYS A 9 73.45 58.12 6.56
N SER A 10 72.52 58.78 7.26
CA SER A 10 71.29 59.48 6.76
C SER A 10 70.42 59.80 7.98
N GLY A 11 69.61 60.85 8.07
CA GLY A 11 69.18 61.93 7.19
C GLY A 11 68.23 62.86 8.00
N ASP A 12 67.70 63.92 7.40
CA ASP A 12 66.58 64.69 7.98
C ASP A 12 65.53 65.08 6.92
N ILE A 13 64.33 64.53 7.14
CA ILE A 13 62.95 65.08 7.09
C ILE A 13 62.53 66.08 5.99
N ILE A 14 61.46 65.70 5.28
CA ILE A 14 60.37 66.60 4.85
C ILE A 14 59.03 65.91 5.16
N GLU A 15 58.09 66.68 5.72
CA GLU A 15 56.71 66.31 6.07
C GLU A 15 55.88 65.84 4.86
N ASP A 16 55.00 64.85 5.07
CA ASP A 16 53.87 64.59 4.20
C ASP A 16 52.58 64.49 5.02
N ASP A 17 51.76 65.53 4.87
CA ASP A 17 50.36 65.62 5.23
C ASP A 17 49.54 64.70 4.30
N SER A 18 49.12 63.54 4.79
CA SER A 18 47.85 62.95 4.33
C SER A 18 47.24 61.99 5.34
N PHE A 19 46.65 62.56 6.39
CA PHE A 19 45.54 61.93 7.08
C PHE A 19 44.35 61.87 6.12
N THR A 20 44.22 60.78 5.36
CA THR A 20 42.92 60.38 4.80
C THR A 20 42.42 59.21 5.61
N SER A 21 41.62 59.52 6.65
CA SER A 21 40.71 58.53 7.20
C SER A 21 39.66 58.21 6.14
N ARG A 22 39.98 57.31 5.21
CA ARG A 22 38.96 56.62 4.43
C ARG A 22 38.28 55.63 5.37
N THR A 23 37.34 56.13 6.16
CA THR A 23 36.20 55.30 6.54
C THR A 23 35.42 55.07 5.25
N GLU A 24 35.89 54.13 4.42
CA GLU A 24 34.95 53.42 3.57
C GLU A 24 34.01 52.72 4.55
N THR A 25 32.86 53.34 4.79
CA THR A 25 31.70 52.67 5.35
C THR A 25 31.30 51.64 4.31
N GLY A 26 31.92 50.46 4.40
CA GLY A 26 31.67 49.38 3.47
C GLY A 26 30.18 49.06 3.47
N THR A 27 29.58 49.01 2.28
CA THR A 27 28.18 48.65 2.16
C THR A 27 28.03 47.16 2.40
N LEU A 28 27.08 46.79 3.24
CA LEU A 28 26.79 45.39 3.53
C LEU A 28 26.01 44.75 2.38
N PRO A 29 26.14 43.43 2.18
CA PRO A 29 25.30 42.69 1.25
C PRO A 29 23.81 42.84 1.55
N GLU A 30 22.97 42.79 0.52
CA GLU A 30 21.51 42.79 0.61
C GLU A 30 20.96 41.54 -0.09
N VAL A 31 20.06 40.83 0.58
CA VAL A 31 19.40 39.62 0.06
C VAL A 31 17.90 39.69 0.31
N ASP A 32 17.13 39.07 -0.56
CA ASP A 32 15.67 39.01 -0.42
C ASP A 32 15.09 37.65 -0.81
N ILE A 33 13.89 37.37 -0.32
CA ILE A 33 13.06 36.24 -0.75
C ILE A 33 12.18 36.74 -1.88
N VAL A 34 12.44 36.25 -3.10
CA VAL A 34 11.70 36.66 -4.30
C VAL A 34 10.37 35.94 -4.40
N LYS A 35 10.32 34.67 -4.00
CA LYS A 35 9.12 33.85 -4.12
C LYS A 35 9.11 32.69 -3.15
N ILE A 36 7.92 32.42 -2.62
CA ILE A 36 7.61 31.19 -1.89
C ILE A 36 6.47 30.46 -2.60
N SER A 37 6.63 29.16 -2.80
CA SER A 37 5.56 28.26 -3.27
C SER A 37 5.53 26.97 -2.44
N THR A 38 4.38 26.31 -2.37
CA THR A 38 4.20 25.10 -1.54
C THR A 38 3.70 23.93 -2.37
N GLU A 39 4.29 22.76 -2.18
CA GLU A 39 3.93 21.53 -2.86
C GLU A 39 4.06 20.33 -1.90
N GLY A 40 2.98 19.58 -1.70
CA GLY A 40 2.95 18.47 -0.74
C GLY A 40 3.30 18.92 0.69
N LYS A 41 4.43 18.41 1.22
CA LYS A 41 5.01 18.78 2.52
C LYS A 41 6.16 19.80 2.41
N SER A 42 6.42 20.32 1.23
CA SER A 42 7.57 21.17 0.94
C SER A 42 7.17 22.61 0.62
N ALA A 43 7.99 23.55 1.06
CA ALA A 43 8.00 24.93 0.57
C ALA A 43 9.26 25.16 -0.27
N ASN A 44 9.09 25.60 -1.50
CA ASN A 44 10.15 25.98 -2.43
C ASN A 44 10.34 27.49 -2.33
N ILE A 45 11.57 27.91 -2.03
CA ILE A 45 11.97 29.28 -1.77
C ILE A 45 12.95 29.71 -2.84
N GLU A 46 12.65 30.80 -3.53
CA GLU A 46 13.54 31.45 -4.48
C GLU A 46 13.99 32.77 -3.85
N CYS A 47 15.31 32.96 -3.76
CA CYS A 47 15.94 34.12 -3.15
C CYS A 47 16.91 34.75 -4.16
N ALA A 48 17.22 36.03 -3.95
CA ALA A 48 18.19 36.76 -4.76
C ALA A 48 19.12 37.59 -3.89
N ILE A 49 20.36 37.75 -4.36
CA ILE A 49 21.28 38.78 -3.91
C ILE A 49 20.90 40.07 -4.64
N ILE A 50 20.46 41.08 -3.87
CA ILE A 50 20.09 42.39 -4.40
C ILE A 50 21.34 43.27 -4.56
N SER A 51 22.30 43.13 -3.64
CA SER A 51 23.60 43.78 -3.70
C SER A 51 24.65 42.95 -2.97
N GLU A 52 25.86 42.82 -3.53
CA GLU A 52 26.98 42.18 -2.83
C GLU A 52 27.66 43.10 -1.80
N GLY A 53 27.37 44.41 -1.87
CA GLY A 53 28.10 45.42 -1.12
C GLY A 53 29.59 45.43 -1.47
N THR A 54 30.40 46.12 -0.66
CA THR A 54 31.87 46.13 -0.83
C THR A 54 32.57 45.02 -0.05
N ALA A 55 31.90 44.42 0.94
CA ALA A 55 32.46 43.32 1.73
C ALA A 55 32.44 41.97 1.00
N GLY A 56 31.63 41.82 -0.05
CA GLY A 56 31.42 40.57 -0.78
C GLY A 56 30.72 39.49 0.05
N ILE A 57 30.25 38.43 -0.62
CA ILE A 57 29.46 37.35 0.00
C ILE A 57 30.28 36.06 0.07
N LYS A 58 30.35 35.48 1.28
CA LYS A 58 30.98 34.19 1.54
C LYS A 58 30.00 33.03 1.38
N ARG A 59 28.77 33.18 1.87
CA ARG A 59 27.72 32.14 1.87
C ARG A 59 26.34 32.77 1.83
N THR A 60 25.40 32.13 1.14
CA THR A 60 23.97 32.46 1.22
C THR A 60 23.17 31.31 1.79
N GLY A 61 21.90 31.54 2.07
CA GLY A 61 20.99 30.49 2.49
C GLY A 61 19.66 31.01 3.01
N ILE A 62 18.92 30.11 3.63
CA ILE A 62 17.63 30.40 4.26
C ILE A 62 17.66 29.98 5.72
N VAL A 63 16.97 30.73 6.57
CA VAL A 63 16.73 30.39 7.97
C VAL A 63 15.24 30.52 8.27
N TYR A 64 14.68 29.52 8.95
CA TYR A 64 13.24 29.44 9.18
C TYR A 64 12.92 28.89 10.57
N SER A 65 11.75 29.24 11.08
CA SER A 65 11.26 28.77 12.37
C SER A 65 9.73 28.77 12.44
N LYS A 66 9.18 27.85 13.22
CA LYS A 66 7.76 27.81 13.58
C LYS A 66 7.44 28.69 14.80
N THR A 67 8.42 28.93 15.66
CA THR A 67 8.24 29.62 16.96
C THR A 67 8.90 30.99 16.98
N ASN A 68 10.05 31.14 16.34
CA ASN A 68 10.78 32.40 16.26
C ASN A 68 10.26 33.25 15.10
N LYS A 69 9.61 34.37 15.42
CA LYS A 69 9.06 35.32 14.44
C LYS A 69 10.12 36.13 13.68
N LYS A 70 11.38 36.08 14.11
CA LYS A 70 12.53 36.73 13.46
C LYS A 70 13.69 35.74 13.42
N PRO A 71 13.60 34.69 12.58
CA PRO A 71 14.55 33.58 12.63
C PRO A 71 15.96 34.06 12.27
N ILE A 72 16.95 33.54 13.00
CA ILE A 72 18.39 33.82 12.83
C ILE A 72 19.18 32.51 12.85
N ILE A 73 20.34 32.49 12.22
CA ILE A 73 21.22 31.31 12.19
C ILE A 73 21.60 30.93 13.62
N LYS A 74 21.43 29.66 13.98
CA LYS A 74 21.65 29.11 15.33
C LYS A 74 20.80 29.76 16.43
N GLY A 75 19.75 30.50 16.07
CA GLY A 75 18.75 30.97 17.02
C GLY A 75 17.94 29.81 17.59
N GLU A 76 17.42 29.98 18.80
CA GLU A 76 16.53 28.98 19.42
C GLU A 76 15.31 28.72 18.51
N GLY A 77 14.99 27.44 18.31
CA GLY A 77 13.89 27.01 17.44
C GLY A 77 14.08 27.31 15.95
N CYS A 78 15.27 27.74 15.51
CA CYS A 78 15.57 28.06 14.12
C CYS A 78 16.33 26.93 13.43
N SER A 79 15.91 26.60 12.22
CA SER A 79 16.63 25.73 11.30
C SER A 79 17.16 26.56 10.14
N TYR A 80 18.35 26.25 9.63
CA TYR A 80 18.92 26.97 8.49
C TYR A 80 19.54 26.00 7.48
N ARG A 81 19.60 26.44 6.23
CA ARG A 81 20.22 25.72 5.12
C ARG A 81 21.05 26.70 4.31
N ALA A 82 22.35 26.41 4.17
CA ALA A 82 23.20 27.15 3.25
C ALA A 82 22.89 26.72 1.80
N LEU A 83 22.86 27.70 0.92
CA LEU A 83 22.55 27.54 -0.50
C LEU A 83 23.67 28.22 -1.30
N ILE A 84 23.76 27.86 -2.58
CA ILE A 84 24.76 28.41 -3.50
C ILE A 84 23.98 29.29 -4.48
N ALA A 85 24.46 30.52 -4.65
CA ALA A 85 23.95 31.42 -5.68
C ALA A 85 24.49 31.02 -7.05
N ASP A 86 23.66 31.12 -8.08
CA ASP A 86 24.09 31.03 -9.47
C ASP A 86 24.81 32.31 -9.92
N ASP A 87 25.28 32.32 -11.17
CA ASP A 87 26.01 33.44 -11.76
C ASP A 87 25.17 34.72 -11.87
N GLU A 88 23.85 34.63 -11.70
CA GLU A 88 22.90 35.74 -11.71
C GLU A 88 22.54 36.21 -10.29
N GLY A 89 23.13 35.61 -9.25
CA GLY A 89 22.91 35.95 -7.85
C GLY A 89 21.64 35.33 -7.25
N ASN A 90 20.98 34.40 -7.95
CA ASN A 90 19.78 33.72 -7.46
C ASN A 90 20.15 32.43 -6.74
N PHE A 91 19.43 32.10 -5.67
CA PHE A 91 19.60 30.83 -4.97
C PHE A 91 18.26 30.26 -4.55
N LYS A 92 18.14 28.93 -4.68
CA LYS A 92 16.88 28.20 -4.46
C LYS A 92 17.04 27.16 -3.39
N GLY A 93 16.03 27.05 -2.52
CA GLY A 93 16.00 26.08 -1.43
C GLY A 93 14.64 25.44 -1.28
N SER A 94 14.62 24.23 -0.73
CA SER A 94 13.39 23.58 -0.30
C SER A 94 13.41 23.30 1.19
N ILE A 95 12.28 23.54 1.84
CA ILE A 95 12.00 23.21 3.24
C ILE A 95 10.92 22.13 3.26
N THR A 96 11.27 20.91 3.62
CA THR A 96 10.29 19.87 3.93
C THR A 96 9.88 20.00 5.40
N THR A 97 8.61 20.28 5.64
CA THR A 97 8.06 20.42 6.98
C THR A 97 7.43 19.11 7.45
N VAL A 98 7.50 18.87 8.76
CA VAL A 98 6.86 17.70 9.37
C VAL A 98 5.39 17.99 9.71
N THR A 99 5.05 19.24 10.03
CA THR A 99 3.69 19.67 10.41
C THR A 99 3.11 20.58 9.36
N VAL A 100 1.95 20.19 8.81
CA VAL A 100 1.13 21.08 7.96
C VAL A 100 0.22 21.94 8.83
N ASP A 101 -0.48 22.88 8.20
CA ASP A 101 -1.37 23.87 8.85
C ASP A 101 -0.71 24.80 9.88
N ALA A 102 0.62 24.83 9.92
CA ALA A 102 1.40 25.72 10.76
C ALA A 102 2.03 26.86 9.95
N MET A 103 2.03 28.06 10.51
CA MET A 103 2.78 29.20 9.96
C MET A 103 4.27 29.05 10.30
N TYR A 104 5.12 29.25 9.30
CA TYR A 104 6.57 29.32 9.43
C TYR A 104 7.02 30.72 9.05
N PHE A 105 7.94 31.27 9.84
CA PHE A 105 8.65 32.51 9.54
C PHE A 105 9.97 32.15 8.88
N ILE A 106 10.38 32.91 7.87
CA ILE A 106 11.58 32.66 7.08
C ILE A 106 12.30 33.97 6.75
N ARG A 107 13.63 33.90 6.66
CA ARG A 107 14.50 34.94 6.12
C ARG A 107 15.53 34.31 5.20
N ALA A 108 15.87 34.97 4.10
CA ALA A 108 17.12 34.71 3.40
C ALA A 108 18.27 35.28 4.24
N PHE A 109 19.47 34.70 4.14
CA PHE A 109 20.67 35.24 4.77
C PHE A 109 21.85 35.26 3.81
N ALA A 110 22.74 36.23 4.01
CA ALA A 110 24.09 36.27 3.45
C ALA A 110 25.10 36.45 4.59
N ILE A 111 26.21 35.71 4.51
CA ILE A 111 27.37 35.89 5.37
C ILE A 111 28.44 36.58 4.54
N SER A 112 28.89 37.75 4.97
CA SER A 112 29.94 38.51 4.26
C SER A 112 31.32 37.87 4.43
N ASN A 113 32.32 38.29 3.65
CA ASN A 113 33.70 37.85 3.85
C ASN A 113 34.26 38.25 5.23
N ASN A 114 33.74 39.33 5.81
CA ASN A 114 34.08 39.82 7.15
C ASN A 114 33.34 39.08 8.27
N SER A 115 32.54 38.06 7.94
CA SER A 115 31.76 37.23 8.86
C SER A 115 30.51 37.89 9.48
N ASP A 116 30.09 39.04 8.97
CA ASP A 116 28.78 39.62 9.33
C ASP A 116 27.66 38.80 8.68
N THR A 117 26.56 38.61 9.40
CA THR A 117 25.37 37.93 8.86
C THR A 117 24.25 38.93 8.64
N ILE A 118 23.79 39.03 7.40
CA ILE A 118 22.71 39.88 6.97
C ILE A 118 21.51 39.00 6.68
N TYR A 119 20.32 39.52 6.96
CA TYR A 119 19.06 38.82 6.75
C TYR A 119 18.12 39.71 5.94
N SER A 120 17.32 39.10 5.05
CA SER A 120 16.19 39.77 4.40
C SER A 120 15.14 40.23 5.41
N GLU A 121 14.09 40.92 4.97
CA GLU A 121 12.88 41.04 5.79
C GLU A 121 12.27 39.66 6.11
N VAL A 122 11.45 39.62 7.17
CA VAL A 122 10.75 38.39 7.55
C VAL A 122 9.60 38.16 6.59
N ASP A 123 9.61 37.03 5.92
CA ASP A 123 8.46 36.49 5.21
C ASP A 123 7.86 35.31 5.99
N SER A 124 6.70 34.83 5.57
CA SER A 124 6.06 33.67 6.16
C SER A 124 5.34 32.81 5.14
N PHE A 125 5.26 31.52 5.43
CA PHE A 125 4.49 30.59 4.61
C PHE A 125 3.72 29.61 5.50
N LYS A 126 2.67 29.04 4.92
CA LYS A 126 1.86 28.01 5.54
C LYS A 126 1.58 26.94 4.51
N ILE A 127 1.85 25.69 4.84
CA ILE A 127 1.45 24.55 4.01
C ILE A 127 0.05 24.15 4.45
N THR A 128 -0.95 24.34 3.60
CA THR A 128 -2.35 23.99 3.92
C THR A 128 -2.50 22.49 4.08
N LYS A 129 -3.22 22.08 5.12
CA LYS A 129 -3.55 20.68 5.36
C LYS A 129 -4.47 20.15 4.28
N GLN A 130 -4.07 19.04 3.67
CA GLN A 130 -4.84 18.29 2.69
C GLN A 130 -5.07 16.90 3.26
N ASN A 131 -6.34 16.58 3.54
CA ASN A 131 -6.74 15.26 4.02
C ASN A 131 -6.58 14.23 2.90
N PRO A 132 -6.12 13.00 3.23
CA PRO A 132 -6.23 11.88 2.31
C PRO A 132 -7.68 11.71 1.85
N LYS A 133 -7.85 11.31 0.59
CA LYS A 133 -9.15 10.94 0.03
C LYS A 133 -9.14 9.44 -0.28
N ILE A 134 -10.13 8.74 0.26
CA ILE A 134 -10.28 7.30 0.12
C ILE A 134 -11.71 6.97 -0.26
N GLU A 135 -11.90 5.93 -1.06
CA GLU A 135 -13.22 5.38 -1.38
C GLU A 135 -13.40 3.98 -0.80
N THR A 136 -14.63 3.64 -0.42
CA THR A 136 -15.06 2.27 -0.11
C THR A 136 -15.69 1.67 -1.36
N LEU A 137 -15.11 0.59 -1.87
CA LEU A 137 -15.60 -0.08 -3.08
C LEU A 137 -16.87 -0.90 -2.78
N PRO A 138 -17.73 -1.17 -3.80
CA PRO A 138 -18.85 -2.09 -3.65
C PRO A 138 -18.41 -3.48 -3.16
N VAL A 139 -19.19 -4.06 -2.25
CA VAL A 139 -18.92 -5.41 -1.71
C VAL A 139 -19.57 -6.46 -2.62
N GLU A 140 -18.80 -6.96 -3.57
CA GLU A 140 -19.27 -7.92 -4.57
C GLU A 140 -19.23 -9.36 -4.03
N ASN A 141 -18.06 -9.82 -3.57
CA ASN A 141 -17.87 -11.17 -3.04
C ASN A 141 -18.27 -11.25 -1.57
N ARG A 142 -19.53 -11.64 -1.34
CA ARG A 142 -20.16 -11.81 -0.03
C ARG A 142 -20.83 -13.17 0.04
N VAL A 143 -20.62 -13.89 1.13
CA VAL A 143 -21.03 -15.29 1.33
C VAL A 143 -21.66 -15.43 2.71
N LYS A 144 -21.98 -16.65 3.15
CA LYS A 144 -22.72 -16.90 4.39
C LYS A 144 -21.98 -16.38 5.62
N PHE A 145 -20.71 -16.73 5.74
CA PHE A 145 -19.87 -16.40 6.90
C PHE A 145 -18.75 -15.40 6.60
N GLY A 146 -18.73 -14.77 5.43
CA GLY A 146 -17.69 -13.79 5.14
C GLY A 146 -17.97 -12.85 3.99
N ALA A 147 -17.10 -11.86 3.84
CA ALA A 147 -17.12 -10.92 2.72
C ALA A 147 -15.72 -10.34 2.45
N ILE A 148 -15.45 -10.04 1.18
CA ILE A 148 -14.29 -9.28 0.74
C ILE A 148 -14.69 -7.81 0.65
N VAL A 149 -14.08 -6.98 1.49
CA VAL A 149 -14.29 -5.53 1.50
C VAL A 149 -13.03 -4.86 0.99
N CYS A 150 -13.17 -4.04 -0.05
CA CYS A 150 -12.06 -3.29 -0.61
C CYS A 150 -12.25 -1.78 -0.46
N GLY A 151 -11.14 -1.07 -0.37
CA GLY A 151 -11.08 0.39 -0.49
C GLY A 151 -10.01 0.81 -1.49
N ARG A 152 -9.97 2.09 -1.84
CA ARG A 152 -8.95 2.64 -2.73
C ARG A 152 -8.55 4.05 -2.30
N PHE A 153 -7.24 4.32 -2.32
CA PHE A 153 -6.73 5.70 -2.24
C PHE A 153 -7.01 6.47 -3.53
N ILE A 154 -7.70 7.60 -3.42
CA ILE A 154 -7.89 8.56 -4.51
C ILE A 154 -6.82 9.65 -4.43
N ASP A 155 -6.46 10.06 -3.22
CA ASP A 155 -5.41 11.04 -2.94
C ASP A 155 -4.77 10.72 -1.57
N ALA A 156 -3.44 10.75 -1.48
CA ALA A 156 -2.73 10.54 -0.22
C ALA A 156 -2.76 11.78 0.70
N GLY A 157 -3.15 12.94 0.17
CA GLY A 157 -3.03 14.23 0.85
C GLY A 157 -1.57 14.55 1.20
N ASN A 158 -1.37 15.43 2.18
CA ASN A 158 -0.03 15.87 2.58
C ASN A 158 0.26 15.69 4.08
N GLN A 159 -0.53 14.90 4.80
CA GLN A 159 -0.32 14.66 6.24
C GLN A 159 0.59 13.46 6.53
N GLY A 160 0.84 12.60 5.54
CA GLY A 160 1.43 11.29 5.78
C GLY A 160 0.40 10.32 6.38
N ILE A 161 0.56 9.05 6.04
CA ILE A 161 -0.41 8.00 6.35
C ILE A 161 0.25 7.03 7.33
N LYS A 162 -0.40 6.83 8.48
CA LYS A 162 0.04 5.91 9.53
C LYS A 162 -0.51 4.50 9.32
N SER A 163 -1.79 4.37 8.98
CA SER A 163 -2.41 3.08 8.67
C SER A 163 -3.71 3.26 7.88
N TRP A 164 -4.18 2.20 7.23
CA TRP A 164 -5.44 2.16 6.50
C TRP A 164 -6.03 0.76 6.55
N GLY A 165 -7.31 0.64 6.22
CA GLY A 165 -8.02 -0.63 6.27
C GLY A 165 -9.51 -0.47 6.08
N CYS A 166 -10.28 -1.44 6.59
CA CYS A 166 -11.74 -1.43 6.54
C CYS A 166 -12.32 -1.64 7.93
N CYS A 167 -13.50 -1.06 8.18
CA CYS A 167 -14.31 -1.31 9.37
C CYS A 167 -15.72 -1.75 8.96
N ILE A 168 -16.36 -2.58 9.78
CA ILE A 168 -17.64 -3.22 9.51
C ILE A 168 -18.53 -3.25 10.76
N ALA A 169 -19.83 -3.03 10.60
CA ALA A 169 -20.82 -3.12 11.68
C ALA A 169 -22.22 -3.52 11.16
N LYS A 170 -23.14 -3.83 12.09
CA LYS A 170 -24.57 -4.06 11.80
C LYS A 170 -25.41 -2.76 11.81
N HIS A 171 -24.76 -1.61 11.97
CA HIS A 171 -25.37 -0.28 11.92
C HIS A 171 -24.62 0.61 10.94
N ALA A 172 -25.28 1.67 10.50
CA ALA A 172 -24.70 2.65 9.58
C ALA A 172 -23.44 3.32 10.11
N LEU A 173 -22.61 3.78 9.19
CA LEU A 173 -21.39 4.54 9.44
C LEU A 173 -20.43 3.89 10.46
N PRO A 174 -19.96 2.65 10.21
CA PRO A 174 -18.99 2.02 11.08
C PRO A 174 -17.72 2.86 11.24
N THR A 175 -17.08 2.70 12.39
CA THR A 175 -15.88 3.43 12.81
C THR A 175 -14.84 2.47 13.39
N LEU A 176 -13.69 2.99 13.80
CA LEU A 176 -12.67 2.23 14.53
C LEU A 176 -13.11 1.76 15.95
N LYS A 177 -14.31 2.12 16.41
CA LYS A 177 -14.92 1.54 17.63
C LYS A 177 -15.63 0.21 17.35
N ASP A 178 -15.86 -0.10 16.08
CA ASP A 178 -16.49 -1.32 15.62
C ASP A 178 -15.42 -2.37 15.25
N THR A 179 -15.81 -3.42 14.54
CA THR A 179 -14.84 -4.39 14.01
C THR A 179 -14.06 -3.74 12.87
N PHE A 180 -12.73 -3.75 12.93
CA PHE A 180 -11.88 -3.22 11.87
C PHE A 180 -10.61 -4.06 11.70
N GLU A 181 -10.03 -4.01 10.51
CA GLU A 181 -8.74 -4.63 10.21
C GLU A 181 -7.91 -3.71 9.31
N ALA A 182 -6.62 -3.62 9.60
CA ALA A 182 -5.66 -2.87 8.79
C ALA A 182 -5.23 -3.70 7.57
N ALA A 183 -5.14 -3.06 6.41
CA ALA A 183 -4.60 -3.69 5.21
C ALA A 183 -3.07 -3.73 5.26
N ALA A 184 -2.49 -4.76 4.64
CA ALA A 184 -1.04 -4.95 4.63
C ALA A 184 -0.32 -4.03 3.63
N ASP A 185 -0.93 -3.80 2.47
CA ASP A 185 -0.38 -3.03 1.36
C ASP A 185 -1.49 -2.46 0.47
N THR A 186 -1.09 -1.80 -0.62
CA THR A 186 -1.98 -1.31 -1.70
C THR A 186 -1.46 -1.77 -3.05
N ALA A 187 -2.35 -2.06 -3.98
CA ALA A 187 -1.98 -2.43 -5.35
C ALA A 187 -1.22 -1.29 -6.02
N LYS A 188 -0.14 -1.63 -6.73
CA LYS A 188 0.72 -0.68 -7.46
C LYS A 188 0.61 -0.79 -8.97
N ASP A 189 -0.10 -1.81 -9.46
CA ASP A 189 -0.38 -1.97 -10.88
C ASP A 189 -1.36 -0.90 -11.38
N GLU A 190 -1.35 -0.64 -12.68
CA GLU A 190 -2.15 0.42 -13.30
C GLU A 190 -3.67 0.19 -13.20
N VAL A 191 -4.12 -1.06 -13.09
CA VAL A 191 -5.55 -1.41 -13.12
C VAL A 191 -6.20 -1.20 -11.76
N TYR A 192 -5.50 -1.59 -10.70
CA TYR A 192 -6.01 -1.57 -9.33
C TYR A 192 -5.26 -0.56 -8.45
N HIS A 193 -4.51 0.38 -9.03
CA HIS A 193 -3.67 1.33 -8.30
C HIS A 193 -4.37 1.93 -7.07
N GLY A 194 -3.72 1.81 -5.91
CA GLY A 194 -4.22 2.32 -4.63
C GLY A 194 -5.29 1.47 -3.96
N GLU A 195 -5.76 0.36 -4.57
CA GLU A 195 -6.72 -0.55 -3.97
C GLU A 195 -6.08 -1.39 -2.86
N PHE A 196 -6.89 -1.73 -1.86
CA PHE A 196 -6.56 -2.69 -0.81
C PHE A 196 -7.81 -3.47 -0.41
N GLY A 197 -7.63 -4.66 0.17
CA GLY A 197 -8.74 -5.55 0.51
C GLY A 197 -8.56 -6.26 1.84
N ILE A 198 -9.70 -6.46 2.53
CA ILE A 198 -9.83 -7.18 3.80
C ILE A 198 -10.86 -8.29 3.62
N PHE A 199 -10.59 -9.45 4.21
CA PHE A 199 -11.58 -10.50 4.38
C PHE A 199 -12.12 -10.48 5.80
N PHE A 200 -13.39 -10.14 5.96
CA PHE A 200 -14.09 -10.31 7.23
C PHE A 200 -14.70 -11.71 7.27
N ASP A 201 -14.28 -12.49 8.26
CA ASP A 201 -14.76 -13.86 8.52
C ASP A 201 -15.79 -13.88 9.66
N ASN A 202 -16.40 -15.04 9.90
CA ASN A 202 -17.36 -15.30 10.97
C ASN A 202 -18.55 -14.33 11.02
N LEU A 203 -18.98 -13.83 9.85
CA LEU A 203 -20.17 -13.00 9.75
C LEU A 203 -21.43 -13.83 10.00
N THR A 204 -22.52 -13.19 10.43
CA THR A 204 -23.80 -13.86 10.65
C THR A 204 -24.50 -14.11 9.30
N GLU A 205 -25.03 -15.31 9.09
CA GLU A 205 -25.83 -15.66 7.90
C GLU A 205 -26.99 -14.67 7.65
N ASN A 206 -27.29 -14.39 6.37
CA ASN A 206 -28.46 -13.61 5.95
C ASN A 206 -28.67 -12.28 6.71
N THR A 207 -27.57 -11.58 7.02
CA THR A 207 -27.53 -10.40 7.88
C THR A 207 -27.02 -9.19 7.11
N MET A 208 -27.65 -8.03 7.35
CA MET A 208 -27.22 -6.75 6.77
C MET A 208 -26.01 -6.21 7.52
N TYR A 209 -25.01 -5.76 6.78
CA TYR A 209 -23.82 -5.11 7.29
C TYR A 209 -23.54 -3.80 6.53
N HIS A 210 -22.94 -2.87 7.25
CA HIS A 210 -22.37 -1.64 6.73
C HIS A 210 -20.84 -1.72 6.83
N THR A 211 -20.13 -1.14 5.87
CA THR A 211 -18.66 -1.14 5.85
C THR A 211 -18.10 0.16 5.30
N ARG A 212 -16.94 0.57 5.82
CA ARG A 212 -16.20 1.74 5.37
C ARG A 212 -14.70 1.48 5.33
N ALA A 213 -14.07 1.89 4.25
CA ALA A 213 -12.63 2.08 4.20
C ALA A 213 -12.23 3.21 5.17
N TYR A 214 -11.06 3.11 5.79
CA TYR A 214 -10.52 4.13 6.68
C TYR A 214 -9.04 4.39 6.40
N VAL A 215 -8.58 5.58 6.77
CA VAL A 215 -7.19 6.01 6.84
C VAL A 215 -6.95 6.74 8.15
N ILE A 216 -5.83 6.44 8.80
CA ILE A 216 -5.30 7.16 9.95
C ILE A 216 -4.06 7.91 9.51
N THR A 217 -4.03 9.23 9.71
CA THR A 217 -2.86 10.07 9.39
C THR A 217 -1.80 10.00 10.50
N GLU A 218 -0.59 10.50 10.23
CA GLU A 218 0.44 10.66 11.28
C GLU A 218 0.01 11.64 12.38
N GLU A 219 -0.85 12.61 12.04
CA GLU A 219 -1.49 13.54 12.98
C GLU A 219 -2.63 12.88 13.79
N LYS A 220 -2.91 11.58 13.56
CA LYS A 220 -3.94 10.75 14.21
C LYS A 220 -5.39 11.08 13.82
N ASP A 221 -5.60 11.86 12.77
CA ASP A 221 -6.94 12.03 12.22
C ASP A 221 -7.38 10.77 11.50
N THR A 222 -8.67 10.45 11.60
CA THR A 222 -9.27 9.33 10.89
C THR A 222 -10.20 9.84 9.81
N ILE A 223 -9.90 9.46 8.57
CA ILE A 223 -10.74 9.74 7.39
C ILE A 223 -11.39 8.43 6.98
N TYR A 224 -12.66 8.50 6.60
CA TYR A 224 -13.43 7.34 6.17
C TYR A 224 -14.01 7.55 4.78
N GLY A 225 -14.09 6.47 4.01
CA GLY A 225 -14.80 6.43 2.73
C GLY A 225 -16.32 6.38 2.89
N GLU A 226 -17.00 6.06 1.79
CA GLU A 226 -18.45 5.91 1.72
C GLU A 226 -18.95 4.75 2.59
N ASP A 227 -20.15 4.89 3.12
CA ASP A 227 -20.86 3.80 3.79
C ASP A 227 -21.45 2.84 2.75
N ARG A 228 -20.90 1.63 2.66
CA ARG A 228 -21.37 0.59 1.75
C ARG A 228 -22.17 -0.46 2.52
N ILE A 229 -23.30 -0.84 1.95
CA ILE A 229 -24.22 -1.81 2.55
C ILE A 229 -24.14 -3.11 1.76
N PHE A 230 -24.08 -4.23 2.47
CA PHE A 230 -24.24 -5.54 1.87
C PHE A 230 -25.00 -6.49 2.80
N LYS A 231 -25.46 -7.60 2.24
CA LYS A 231 -26.09 -8.70 2.99
C LYS A 231 -25.28 -9.96 2.77
N THR A 232 -24.92 -10.66 3.85
CA THR A 232 -24.42 -12.03 3.75
C THR A 232 -25.49 -12.94 3.16
N SER A 233 -25.08 -14.00 2.48
CA SER A 233 -26.01 -14.95 1.87
C SER A 233 -26.50 -15.99 2.86
N LYS A 234 -27.31 -16.94 2.38
CA LYS A 234 -27.64 -18.18 3.09
C LYS A 234 -26.62 -19.31 2.84
N GLY A 235 -25.58 -19.03 2.08
CA GLY A 235 -24.60 -20.01 1.62
C GLY A 235 -24.95 -20.69 0.31
N GLY A 236 -24.04 -21.54 -0.13
CA GLY A 236 -24.23 -22.43 -1.26
C GLY A 236 -25.20 -23.57 -0.97
N LYS A 237 -25.52 -24.33 -2.01
CA LYS A 237 -26.25 -25.61 -1.92
C LYS A 237 -25.41 -26.73 -2.53
N PHE A 238 -24.20 -26.86 -2.04
CA PHE A 238 -23.27 -27.90 -2.47
C PHE A 238 -23.68 -29.23 -1.85
N ASN A 239 -23.83 -30.30 -2.63
CA ASN A 239 -24.18 -31.62 -2.12
C ASN A 239 -23.37 -32.70 -2.83
N TRP A 240 -23.24 -33.85 -2.19
CA TRP A 240 -22.60 -35.01 -2.81
C TRP A 240 -23.29 -36.31 -2.38
N GLU A 241 -23.16 -37.34 -3.20
CA GLU A 241 -23.60 -38.70 -2.89
C GLU A 241 -22.67 -39.74 -3.53
N TRP A 242 -22.65 -40.95 -2.97
CA TRP A 242 -22.01 -42.09 -3.62
C TRP A 242 -22.81 -42.50 -4.84
N ALA A 243 -22.12 -42.65 -5.97
CA ALA A 243 -22.71 -43.04 -7.24
C ALA A 243 -22.43 -44.50 -7.59
N SER A 244 -21.21 -44.98 -7.31
CA SER A 244 -20.81 -46.37 -7.55
C SER A 244 -19.62 -46.80 -6.70
N ASN A 245 -19.47 -48.12 -6.56
CA ASN A 245 -18.35 -48.81 -5.92
C ASN A 245 -18.08 -48.40 -4.45
N TYR A 246 -19.14 -48.14 -3.68
CA TYR A 246 -19.03 -47.87 -2.25
C TYR A 246 -18.43 -49.06 -1.49
N GLU A 247 -18.83 -50.29 -1.83
CA GLU A 247 -18.34 -51.50 -1.20
C GLU A 247 -16.84 -51.71 -1.42
N GLY A 248 -16.32 -51.40 -2.61
CA GLY A 248 -14.88 -51.40 -2.87
C GLY A 248 -14.15 -50.34 -2.06
N ALA A 249 -14.73 -49.15 -1.92
CA ALA A 249 -14.16 -48.11 -1.07
C ALA A 249 -14.11 -48.53 0.40
N VAL A 250 -15.12 -49.28 0.89
CA VAL A 250 -15.13 -49.83 2.25
C VAL A 250 -14.05 -50.89 2.41
N ALA A 251 -13.93 -51.81 1.46
CA ALA A 251 -12.91 -52.87 1.47
C ALA A 251 -11.49 -52.31 1.55
N ASP A 252 -11.22 -51.20 0.84
CA ASP A 252 -9.91 -50.56 0.79
C ASP A 252 -9.71 -49.48 1.89
N GLY A 253 -10.67 -49.36 2.82
CA GLY A 253 -10.65 -48.36 3.90
C GLY A 253 -10.68 -46.90 3.40
N ALA A 254 -11.05 -46.67 2.14
CA ALA A 254 -11.13 -45.37 1.49
C ALA A 254 -12.45 -44.64 1.78
N ALA A 255 -13.53 -45.38 2.04
CA ALA A 255 -14.87 -44.83 2.20
C ALA A 255 -14.95 -43.70 3.24
N GLU A 256 -14.36 -43.90 4.42
CA GLU A 256 -14.39 -42.89 5.49
C GLU A 256 -13.52 -41.67 5.15
N ARG A 257 -12.33 -41.88 4.57
CA ARG A 257 -11.44 -40.78 4.16
C ARG A 257 -12.11 -39.90 3.10
N ILE A 258 -12.72 -40.52 2.09
CA ILE A 258 -13.45 -39.83 1.03
C ILE A 258 -14.68 -39.12 1.59
N LYS A 259 -15.43 -39.75 2.50
CA LYS A 259 -16.57 -39.13 3.18
C LYS A 259 -16.15 -37.85 3.92
N VAL A 260 -15.11 -37.93 4.75
CA VAL A 260 -14.59 -36.76 5.50
C VAL A 260 -14.11 -35.68 4.54
N ALA A 261 -13.42 -36.04 3.46
CA ALA A 261 -12.95 -35.11 2.44
C ALA A 261 -14.12 -34.35 1.79
N MET A 262 -15.15 -35.07 1.34
CA MET A 262 -16.31 -34.50 0.65
C MET A 262 -17.23 -33.70 1.59
N ASP A 263 -17.44 -34.15 2.82
CA ASP A 263 -18.19 -33.39 3.83
C ASP A 263 -17.47 -32.07 4.18
N SER A 264 -16.14 -32.11 4.25
CA SER A 264 -15.33 -30.91 4.49
C SER A 264 -15.37 -29.94 3.30
N ALA A 265 -15.23 -30.43 2.06
CA ALA A 265 -15.35 -29.59 0.86
C ALA A 265 -16.75 -28.97 0.76
N LYS A 266 -17.80 -29.75 1.05
CA LYS A 266 -19.18 -29.25 1.17
C LYS A 266 -19.28 -28.13 2.20
N TYR A 267 -18.68 -28.28 3.38
CA TYR A 267 -18.68 -27.24 4.40
C TYR A 267 -18.09 -25.92 3.86
N TYR A 268 -16.94 -25.95 3.20
CA TYR A 268 -16.33 -24.72 2.68
C TYR A 268 -17.14 -24.10 1.54
N TYR A 269 -17.61 -24.89 0.57
CA TYR A 269 -18.44 -24.34 -0.51
C TYR A 269 -19.80 -23.84 -0.02
N ASP A 270 -20.44 -24.49 0.95
CA ASP A 270 -21.71 -24.01 1.51
C ASP A 270 -21.54 -22.71 2.29
N ASN A 271 -20.43 -22.52 3.00
CA ASN A 271 -20.26 -21.38 3.91
C ASN A 271 -19.48 -20.22 3.29
N TYR A 272 -18.61 -20.51 2.31
CA TYR A 272 -17.69 -19.56 1.69
C TYR A 272 -17.87 -19.43 0.18
N SER A 273 -19.01 -19.89 -0.34
CA SER A 273 -19.50 -19.56 -1.67
C SER A 273 -21.02 -19.37 -1.68
N ASN A 274 -21.57 -18.96 -2.82
CA ASN A 274 -23.00 -18.94 -3.10
C ASN A 274 -23.38 -19.96 -4.18
N MET A 275 -22.51 -20.95 -4.44
CA MET A 275 -22.65 -21.85 -5.56
C MET A 275 -23.53 -23.06 -5.22
N GLU A 276 -24.20 -23.60 -6.24
CA GLU A 276 -25.01 -24.80 -6.15
C GLU A 276 -24.42 -25.86 -7.08
N LYS A 277 -24.18 -27.07 -6.55
CA LYS A 277 -23.71 -28.21 -7.34
C LYS A 277 -24.03 -29.52 -6.62
N ARG A 278 -24.28 -30.57 -7.39
CA ARG A 278 -24.31 -31.95 -6.88
C ARG A 278 -23.13 -32.73 -7.46
N ILE A 279 -22.39 -33.42 -6.59
CA ILE A 279 -21.28 -34.29 -6.94
C ILE A 279 -21.68 -35.75 -6.76
N TYR A 280 -21.34 -36.58 -7.74
CA TYR A 280 -21.58 -38.02 -7.76
C TYR A 280 -20.22 -38.71 -7.65
N VAL A 281 -19.98 -39.35 -6.51
CA VAL A 281 -18.66 -39.88 -6.16
C VAL A 281 -18.57 -41.36 -6.49
N GLU A 282 -17.54 -41.73 -7.24
CA GLU A 282 -17.14 -43.10 -7.53
C GLU A 282 -15.76 -43.39 -6.94
N TYR A 283 -15.58 -44.58 -6.36
CA TYR A 283 -14.26 -45.10 -6.05
C TYR A 283 -13.74 -45.94 -7.22
N ASN A 284 -12.57 -45.60 -7.76
CA ASN A 284 -12.01 -46.26 -8.94
C ASN A 284 -10.49 -46.42 -8.81
N THR A 285 -10.04 -47.65 -8.56
CA THR A 285 -8.61 -47.96 -8.36
C THR A 285 -7.74 -47.75 -9.60
N GLY A 286 -8.35 -47.61 -10.78
CA GLY A 286 -7.68 -47.24 -12.03
C GLY A 286 -7.36 -45.75 -12.15
N VAL A 287 -7.90 -44.90 -11.28
CA VAL A 287 -7.58 -43.47 -11.22
C VAL A 287 -6.35 -43.26 -10.31
N PRO A 288 -5.26 -42.61 -10.79
CA PRO A 288 -4.06 -42.43 -9.98
C PRO A 288 -4.24 -41.47 -8.78
N THR A 289 -5.11 -40.47 -8.93
CA THR A 289 -5.33 -39.37 -7.98
C THR A 289 -6.82 -39.21 -7.66
N ALA A 290 -7.42 -38.13 -8.11
CA ALA A 290 -8.84 -37.93 -8.28
C ALA A 290 -9.04 -37.15 -9.60
N ASP A 291 -10.25 -37.21 -10.15
CA ASP A 291 -10.64 -36.37 -11.28
C ASP A 291 -12.15 -36.07 -11.21
N CYS A 292 -12.56 -34.90 -11.70
CA CYS A 292 -13.97 -34.56 -11.79
C CYS A 292 -14.37 -33.88 -13.10
N ALA A 293 -15.45 -34.38 -13.69
CA ALA A 293 -16.07 -33.77 -14.84
C ALA A 293 -16.94 -32.56 -14.43
N ILE A 294 -17.16 -31.63 -15.37
CA ILE A 294 -18.05 -30.49 -15.14
C ILE A 294 -19.50 -30.91 -14.82
N THR A 295 -19.91 -32.14 -15.15
CA THR A 295 -21.22 -32.71 -14.79
C THR A 295 -21.35 -33.05 -13.31
N GLY A 296 -20.26 -33.02 -12.55
CA GLY A 296 -20.20 -33.42 -11.15
C GLY A 296 -19.88 -34.90 -10.93
N TRP A 297 -19.57 -35.66 -11.99
CA TRP A 297 -19.02 -37.02 -11.82
C TRP A 297 -17.58 -36.92 -11.31
N MET A 298 -17.32 -37.40 -10.09
CA MET A 298 -16.02 -37.33 -9.43
C MET A 298 -15.52 -38.74 -9.09
N ARG A 299 -14.28 -39.03 -9.43
CA ARG A 299 -13.64 -40.32 -9.13
C ARG A 299 -12.49 -40.12 -8.17
N PHE A 300 -12.40 -40.96 -7.14
CA PHE A 300 -11.22 -41.06 -6.28
C PHE A 300 -10.46 -42.36 -6.54
N GLY A 301 -9.15 -42.23 -6.69
CA GLY A 301 -8.19 -43.33 -6.79
C GLY A 301 -7.92 -44.04 -5.47
N SER A 302 -7.13 -45.12 -5.51
CA SER A 302 -6.78 -45.91 -4.33
C SER A 302 -5.74 -45.25 -3.41
N ASN A 303 -4.98 -44.27 -3.93
CA ASN A 303 -3.92 -43.62 -3.17
C ASN A 303 -4.50 -42.68 -2.10
N SER A 304 -4.34 -43.10 -0.83
CA SER A 304 -4.85 -42.37 0.34
C SER A 304 -4.34 -40.92 0.46
N ARG A 305 -3.21 -40.57 -0.16
CA ARG A 305 -2.69 -39.19 -0.21
C ARG A 305 -3.66 -38.21 -0.87
N TYR A 306 -4.53 -38.67 -1.77
CA TYR A 306 -5.50 -37.84 -2.50
C TYR A 306 -6.92 -37.92 -1.94
N GLN A 307 -7.15 -38.70 -0.89
CA GLN A 307 -8.48 -38.88 -0.28
C GLN A 307 -8.63 -37.94 0.93
N TRP A 308 -8.53 -36.63 0.70
CA TRP A 308 -8.60 -35.59 1.74
C TRP A 308 -9.20 -34.29 1.18
N VAL A 309 -9.55 -33.37 2.07
CA VAL A 309 -10.38 -32.19 1.74
C VAL A 309 -9.85 -31.32 0.60
N GLY A 310 -8.55 -31.05 0.50
CA GLY A 310 -8.04 -30.15 -0.53
C GLY A 310 -8.08 -30.75 -1.93
N THR A 311 -7.87 -32.07 -2.06
CA THR A 311 -8.13 -32.75 -3.35
C THR A 311 -9.62 -32.70 -3.67
N ALA A 312 -10.50 -32.96 -2.69
CA ALA A 312 -11.95 -32.85 -2.92
C ALA A 312 -12.36 -31.43 -3.38
N GLU A 313 -11.86 -30.37 -2.73
CA GLU A 313 -12.16 -28.98 -3.13
C GLU A 313 -11.64 -28.63 -4.52
N HIS A 314 -10.42 -29.08 -4.85
CA HIS A 314 -9.80 -28.90 -6.16
C HIS A 314 -10.66 -29.53 -7.26
N GLU A 315 -11.05 -30.80 -7.09
CA GLU A 315 -11.89 -31.50 -8.05
C GLU A 315 -13.31 -30.89 -8.13
N CYS A 316 -13.85 -30.44 -6.99
CA CYS A 316 -15.12 -29.70 -6.97
C CYS A 316 -15.00 -28.39 -7.74
N ALA A 317 -13.85 -27.71 -7.75
CA ALA A 317 -13.63 -26.51 -8.53
C ALA A 317 -13.75 -26.79 -10.04
N HIS A 318 -13.25 -27.94 -10.50
CA HIS A 318 -13.48 -28.40 -11.88
C HIS A 318 -14.96 -28.64 -12.18
N ALA A 319 -15.72 -29.23 -11.25
CA ALA A 319 -17.18 -29.35 -11.39
C ALA A 319 -17.91 -27.98 -11.45
N LEU A 320 -17.31 -26.95 -10.85
CA LEU A 320 -17.82 -25.58 -10.78
C LEU A 320 -17.37 -24.69 -11.95
N GLY A 321 -16.54 -25.22 -12.85
CA GLY A 321 -16.15 -24.59 -14.12
C GLY A 321 -14.67 -24.26 -14.27
N VAL A 322 -13.85 -24.43 -13.23
CA VAL A 322 -12.40 -24.19 -13.32
C VAL A 322 -11.79 -25.14 -14.34
N GLY A 323 -11.16 -24.61 -15.39
CA GLY A 323 -10.53 -25.42 -16.44
C GLY A 323 -11.47 -26.19 -17.38
N THR A 324 -12.75 -26.29 -17.03
CA THR A 324 -13.74 -27.15 -17.71
C THR A 324 -14.89 -26.37 -18.35
N ALA A 325 -15.15 -25.14 -17.88
CA ALA A 325 -16.15 -24.27 -18.48
C ALA A 325 -15.73 -23.84 -19.89
N SER A 326 -16.69 -23.74 -20.82
CA SER A 326 -16.41 -23.33 -22.20
C SER A 326 -15.81 -21.92 -22.31
N ASN A 327 -16.07 -21.06 -21.32
CA ASN A 327 -15.53 -19.72 -21.27
C ASN A 327 -14.28 -19.58 -20.38
N TRP A 328 -13.70 -20.69 -19.87
CA TRP A 328 -12.47 -20.62 -19.07
C TRP A 328 -11.35 -19.90 -19.82
N GLY A 329 -11.08 -20.31 -21.06
CA GLY A 329 -10.00 -19.73 -21.87
C GLY A 329 -10.20 -18.25 -22.25
N SER A 330 -11.43 -17.74 -22.21
CA SER A 330 -11.69 -16.30 -22.44
C SER A 330 -11.55 -15.46 -21.17
N LEU A 331 -11.57 -16.10 -19.98
CA LEU A 331 -11.38 -15.46 -18.68
C LEU A 331 -9.92 -15.60 -18.18
N MET A 332 -9.27 -16.74 -18.44
CA MET A 332 -7.87 -17.03 -18.12
C MET A 332 -6.97 -16.82 -19.36
N VAL A 333 -6.69 -15.56 -19.69
CA VAL A 333 -5.98 -15.18 -20.93
C VAL A 333 -4.51 -14.92 -20.66
N ASN A 334 -3.62 -15.55 -21.45
CA ASN A 334 -2.16 -15.45 -21.28
C ASN A 334 -1.72 -15.77 -19.84
N GLY A 335 -2.32 -16.81 -19.27
CA GLY A 335 -2.05 -17.31 -17.93
C GLY A 335 -2.42 -16.35 -16.80
N SER A 336 -3.36 -15.42 -17.01
CA SER A 336 -3.85 -14.53 -15.95
C SER A 336 -5.36 -14.30 -16.07
N TRP A 337 -6.05 -14.34 -14.94
CA TRP A 337 -7.47 -14.04 -14.85
C TRP A 337 -7.76 -12.58 -15.19
N LYS A 338 -8.76 -12.33 -16.04
CA LYS A 338 -9.02 -10.99 -16.62
C LYS A 338 -10.19 -10.23 -15.99
N LYS A 339 -10.76 -10.74 -14.92
CA LYS A 339 -11.90 -10.11 -14.23
C LYS A 339 -11.54 -9.78 -12.78
N SER A 340 -12.30 -8.87 -12.19
CA SER A 340 -11.85 -8.15 -11.00
C SER A 340 -12.22 -8.81 -9.69
N VAL A 341 -13.34 -9.52 -9.59
CA VAL A 341 -13.84 -10.01 -8.30
C VAL A 341 -12.95 -11.13 -7.78
N ALA A 342 -12.60 -12.13 -8.59
CA ALA A 342 -11.67 -13.18 -8.20
C ALA A 342 -10.26 -12.62 -7.91
N GLN A 343 -9.80 -11.66 -8.72
CA GLN A 343 -8.49 -11.03 -8.54
C GLN A 343 -8.39 -10.27 -7.21
N ARG A 344 -9.39 -9.44 -6.87
CA ARG A 344 -9.47 -8.74 -5.57
C ARG A 344 -9.58 -9.72 -4.41
N THR A 345 -10.37 -10.78 -4.59
CA THR A 345 -10.55 -11.83 -3.58
C THR A 345 -9.21 -12.50 -3.26
N GLN A 346 -8.46 -12.92 -4.27
CA GLN A 346 -7.14 -13.51 -4.07
C GLN A 346 -6.22 -12.55 -3.30
N ARG A 347 -6.11 -11.30 -3.74
CA ARG A 347 -5.25 -10.29 -3.09
C ARG A 347 -5.61 -10.06 -1.62
N ALA A 348 -6.90 -9.94 -1.30
CA ALA A 348 -7.38 -9.81 0.07
C ALA A 348 -7.11 -11.07 0.91
N MET A 349 -7.35 -12.26 0.34
CA MET A 349 -7.15 -13.52 1.06
C MET A 349 -5.68 -13.79 1.37
N LEU A 350 -4.79 -13.44 0.44
CA LEU A 350 -3.35 -13.58 0.56
C LEU A 350 -2.68 -12.41 1.29
N LYS A 351 -3.40 -11.34 1.63
CA LYS A 351 -2.84 -10.09 2.21
C LYS A 351 -1.67 -9.54 1.37
N ASP A 352 -1.85 -9.54 0.06
CA ASP A 352 -0.84 -9.09 -0.90
C ASP A 352 -1.52 -8.54 -2.15
N GLN A 353 -1.55 -7.22 -2.26
CA GLN A 353 -2.18 -6.53 -3.38
C GLN A 353 -1.33 -6.52 -4.66
N GLN A 354 -0.11 -7.08 -4.63
CA GLN A 354 0.73 -7.24 -5.82
C GLN A 354 0.46 -8.57 -6.55
N GLN A 355 -0.30 -9.48 -5.94
CA GLN A 355 -0.60 -10.78 -6.55
C GLN A 355 -1.38 -10.62 -7.85
N VAL A 356 -1.10 -11.53 -8.77
CA VAL A 356 -1.87 -11.74 -10.01
C VAL A 356 -2.46 -13.13 -9.93
N LEU A 357 -3.76 -13.25 -10.22
CA LEU A 357 -4.43 -14.54 -10.27
C LEU A 357 -4.01 -15.24 -11.55
N LYS A 358 -3.06 -16.17 -11.41
CA LYS A 358 -2.46 -16.92 -12.50
C LYS A 358 -3.20 -18.22 -12.72
N GLY A 359 -2.99 -18.80 -13.90
CA GLY A 359 -3.52 -20.11 -14.23
C GLY A 359 -3.03 -20.60 -15.58
N ASP A 360 -3.52 -21.77 -15.95
CA ASP A 360 -3.27 -22.41 -17.24
C ASP A 360 -4.60 -22.86 -17.88
N GLY A 361 -4.54 -23.82 -18.80
CA GLY A 361 -5.73 -24.36 -19.46
C GLY A 361 -6.70 -25.08 -18.52
N MET A 362 -6.27 -25.47 -17.32
CA MET A 362 -7.03 -26.32 -16.41
C MET A 362 -7.08 -25.80 -14.97
N HIS A 363 -6.03 -25.13 -14.50
CA HIS A 363 -5.85 -24.78 -13.08
C HIS A 363 -5.61 -23.28 -12.87
N PHE A 364 -5.66 -22.86 -11.61
CA PHE A 364 -5.25 -21.53 -11.18
C PHE A 364 -4.36 -21.58 -9.93
N TRP A 365 -3.62 -20.49 -9.69
CA TRP A 365 -2.80 -20.28 -8.50
C TRP A 365 -2.56 -18.78 -8.26
N ASN A 366 -2.26 -18.36 -7.05
CA ASN A 366 -2.29 -19.10 -5.78
C ASN A 366 -3.73 -19.29 -5.28
N GLY A 367 -3.99 -20.39 -4.56
CA GLY A 367 -5.31 -20.71 -3.99
C GLY A 367 -6.10 -21.80 -4.73
N GLY A 368 -5.51 -22.42 -5.75
CA GLY A 368 -6.14 -23.53 -6.50
C GLY A 368 -6.05 -24.89 -5.83
N ILE A 369 -5.17 -25.04 -4.82
CA ILE A 369 -4.92 -26.30 -4.11
C ILE A 369 -4.51 -27.40 -5.10
N ASN A 370 -3.52 -27.11 -5.94
CA ASN A 370 -3.05 -28.07 -6.95
C ASN A 370 -2.22 -29.20 -6.31
N GLN A 371 -1.75 -29.00 -5.08
CA GLN A 371 -1.04 -29.98 -4.28
C GLN A 371 -1.42 -29.89 -2.79
N GLN A 372 -1.26 -30.99 -2.07
CA GLN A 372 -1.53 -31.06 -0.62
C GLN A 372 -0.69 -30.06 0.19
N GLU A 373 0.54 -29.82 -0.26
CA GLU A 373 1.48 -28.91 0.36
C GLU A 373 1.04 -27.44 0.31
N GLU A 374 0.17 -27.04 -0.63
CA GLU A 374 -0.42 -25.69 -0.62
C GLU A 374 -1.30 -25.46 0.61
N VAL A 375 -1.85 -26.53 1.20
CA VAL A 375 -2.64 -26.45 2.43
C VAL A 375 -1.80 -26.77 3.67
N THR A 376 -0.95 -27.80 3.64
CA THR A 376 -0.19 -28.23 4.83
C THR A 376 1.02 -27.36 5.13
N ASN A 377 1.86 -27.12 4.12
CA ASN A 377 3.03 -26.23 4.24
C ASN A 377 2.62 -24.77 4.06
N GLY A 378 1.62 -24.54 3.20
CA GLY A 378 1.08 -23.22 2.90
C GLY A 378 1.72 -22.55 1.70
N THR A 379 1.02 -21.55 1.17
CA THR A 379 1.53 -20.66 0.13
C THR A 379 1.99 -19.35 0.75
N THR A 380 3.25 -18.99 0.52
CA THR A 380 3.84 -17.73 1.00
C THR A 380 3.62 -16.62 -0.01
N ASN A 381 3.09 -15.48 0.43
CA ASN A 381 2.96 -14.28 -0.41
C ASN A 381 4.30 -13.50 -0.54
N SER A 382 4.30 -12.37 -1.26
CA SER A 382 5.50 -11.55 -1.48
C SER A 382 6.08 -10.92 -0.20
N TYR A 383 5.34 -10.96 0.91
CA TYR A 383 5.70 -10.37 2.20
C TYR A 383 6.02 -11.40 3.28
N GLY A 384 6.12 -12.69 2.92
CA GLY A 384 6.42 -13.76 3.88
C GLY A 384 5.21 -14.25 4.69
N VAL A 385 3.99 -13.80 4.38
CA VAL A 385 2.77 -14.32 5.02
C VAL A 385 2.44 -15.68 4.44
N VAL A 386 2.37 -16.69 5.30
CA VAL A 386 2.06 -18.08 4.92
C VAL A 386 0.56 -18.36 5.09
N ILE A 387 -0.10 -18.65 3.97
CA ILE A 387 -1.52 -19.01 3.91
C ILE A 387 -1.62 -20.54 3.90
N LYS A 388 -2.25 -21.13 4.92
CA LYS A 388 -2.29 -22.59 5.11
C LYS A 388 -3.56 -23.06 5.81
N ASN A 389 -3.74 -24.37 5.90
CA ASN A 389 -4.84 -25.04 6.61
C ASN A 389 -6.21 -24.47 6.19
N GLU A 390 -7.12 -24.29 7.15
CA GLU A 390 -8.46 -23.73 6.95
C GLU A 390 -8.46 -22.43 6.11
N ARG A 391 -7.46 -21.57 6.28
CA ARG A 391 -7.38 -20.31 5.52
C ARG A 391 -7.22 -20.57 4.03
N MET A 392 -6.45 -21.60 3.64
CA MET A 392 -6.28 -21.95 2.23
C MET A 392 -7.56 -22.55 1.63
N LEU A 393 -8.26 -23.40 2.39
CA LEU A 393 -9.54 -24.00 1.97
C LEU A 393 -10.61 -22.90 1.75
N LYS A 394 -10.73 -21.95 2.69
CA LYS A 394 -11.56 -20.74 2.50
C LYS A 394 -11.15 -19.91 1.29
N THR A 395 -9.84 -19.79 1.04
CA THR A 395 -9.31 -19.02 -0.10
C THR A 395 -9.75 -19.62 -1.42
N ASN A 396 -9.70 -20.95 -1.56
CA ASN A 396 -10.19 -21.64 -2.75
C ASN A 396 -11.68 -21.35 -2.99
N ALA A 397 -12.54 -21.66 -2.01
CA ALA A 397 -13.98 -21.46 -2.13
C ALA A 397 -14.36 -20.00 -2.49
N LEU A 398 -13.70 -19.02 -1.85
CA LEU A 398 -13.94 -17.60 -2.12
C LEU A 398 -13.45 -17.16 -3.51
N ILE A 399 -12.30 -17.64 -3.96
CA ILE A 399 -11.80 -17.32 -5.31
C ILE A 399 -12.73 -17.91 -6.36
N VAL A 400 -13.14 -19.17 -6.23
CA VAL A 400 -14.07 -19.81 -7.17
C VAL A 400 -15.44 -19.10 -7.14
N ASN A 401 -15.92 -18.67 -5.98
CA ASN A 401 -17.11 -17.81 -5.88
C ASN A 401 -16.91 -16.47 -6.61
N GLY A 402 -15.74 -15.85 -6.48
CA GLY A 402 -15.38 -14.64 -7.22
C GLY A 402 -15.35 -14.87 -8.73
N MET A 403 -14.82 -16.00 -9.18
CA MET A 403 -14.82 -16.38 -10.60
C MET A 403 -16.24 -16.54 -11.14
N ARG A 404 -17.16 -17.09 -10.34
CA ARG A 404 -18.59 -17.15 -10.69
C ARG A 404 -19.20 -15.77 -10.87
N ILE A 405 -18.92 -14.83 -9.95
CA ILE A 405 -19.41 -13.45 -10.05
C ILE A 405 -18.83 -12.76 -11.30
N ASP A 406 -17.58 -13.05 -11.63
CA ASP A 406 -16.88 -12.58 -12.82
C ASP A 406 -17.41 -13.18 -14.15
N GLY A 407 -18.34 -14.14 -14.08
CA GLY A 407 -19.03 -14.72 -15.23
C GLY A 407 -18.55 -16.10 -15.65
N LEU A 408 -17.74 -16.80 -14.85
CA LEU A 408 -17.42 -18.21 -15.10
C LEU A 408 -18.69 -19.05 -15.13
N THR A 409 -18.95 -19.79 -16.22
CA THR A 409 -20.14 -20.64 -16.31
C THR A 409 -19.92 -21.96 -15.58
N SER A 410 -21.00 -22.53 -15.04
CA SER A 410 -21.09 -23.98 -14.85
C SER A 410 -22.28 -24.49 -15.64
N TYR A 411 -22.15 -25.71 -16.15
CA TYR A 411 -23.31 -26.48 -16.60
C TYR A 411 -24.04 -27.08 -15.41
#